data_AF-A0A1V4UN79-F1
#
_entry.id   AF-A0A1V4UN79-F1
#
_cell.length_a   1.000
_cell.length_b   1.000
_cell.length_c   1.000
_cell.angle_alpha   90.00
_cell.angle_beta   90.00
_cell.angle_gamma   90.00
#
_symmetry.space_group_name_H-M   'P 1'
#
loop_
_entity.id
_entity.type
_entity.pdbx_description
1 polymer ?
#
loop_
_entity_poly.entity_id
_entity_poly.type
_entity_poly.pdbx_seq_one_letter_code
_entity_poly.pdbx_strand_id
1 'polypeptide(L)' 'MLGIDDPWIWGVYVLCILSALLCVIYGIINWNRGGELEALEIKEEAAWEAVEEEMQEKELGL' A
#
# COMPACT_ATOMS: atom_id res chain seq x y z
N MET A 1 34.87 1.95 -22.88
CA MET A 1 33.79 2.27 -21.92
C MET A 1 33.42 3.73 -22.09
N LEU A 2 32.22 4.20 -21.73
CA LEU A 2 31.68 5.56 -22.03
C LEU A 2 32.47 6.72 -21.38
N GLY A 3 33.76 6.89 -21.68
CA GLY A 3 34.62 7.96 -21.15
C GLY A 3 34.86 7.95 -19.64
N ILE A 4 34.32 6.97 -18.91
CA ILE A 4 34.49 6.80 -17.46
C ILE A 4 35.56 5.72 -17.24
N ASP A 5 36.75 6.14 -16.82
CA ASP A 5 37.89 5.24 -16.56
C ASP A 5 37.84 4.56 -15.18
N ASP A 6 37.04 5.10 -14.24
CA ASP A 6 36.98 4.62 -12.87
C ASP A 6 35.95 3.48 -12.70
N PRO A 7 36.38 2.26 -12.32
CA PRO A 7 35.46 1.12 -12.14
C PRO A 7 34.43 1.30 -11.02
N TRP A 8 34.72 2.15 -10.04
CA TRP A 8 33.82 2.44 -8.92
C TRP A 8 32.60 3.23 -9.39
N ILE A 9 32.81 4.25 -10.23
CA ILE A 9 31.73 5.05 -10.82
C ILE A 9 30.78 4.16 -11.64
N TRP A 10 31.34 3.24 -12.44
CA TRP A 10 30.52 2.29 -13.19
C TRP A 10 29.67 1.40 -12.27
N GLY A 11 30.26 0.94 -11.16
CA GLY A 11 29.55 0.19 -10.12
C GLY A 11 28.37 0.95 -9.52
N VAL A 12 28.52 2.26 -9.27
CA VAL A 12 27.42 3.10 -8.75
C VAL A 12 26.27 3.19 -9.75
N TYR A 13 26.54 3.39 -11.05
CA TYR A 13 25.48 3.43 -12.06
C TYR A 13 24.68 2.12 -12.14
N VAL A 14 25.39 0.99 -12.11
CA VAL A 14 24.73 -0.33 -12.10
C VAL A 14 23.89 -0.50 -10.84
N LEU A 15 24.43 -0.11 -9.67
CA LEU A 15 23.71 -0.21 -8.41
C LEU A 15 22.46 0.68 -8.36
N CYS A 16 22.52 1.90 -8.92
CA CYS A 16 21.36 2.79 -9.04
C CYS A 16 20.26 2.15 -9.90
N ILE A 17 20.62 1.56 -11.04
CA ILE A 17 19.66 0.87 -11.91
C ILE A 17 19.05 -0.33 -11.18
N LEU A 18 19.87 -1.14 -10.51
CA LEU A 18 19.39 -2.28 -9.73
C LEU A 18 18.47 -1.85 -8.59
N SER A 19 18.80 -0.77 -7.88
CA SER A 19 17.97 -0.23 -6.81
C SER A 19 16.60 0.23 -7.33
N ALA A 20 16.57 0.95 -8.45
CA ALA A 20 15.32 1.37 -9.08
C ALA A 20 14.47 0.15 -9.50
N LEU A 21 15.10 -0.86 -10.10
CA LEU A 21 14.42 -2.10 -10.49
C LEU A 21 13.85 -2.83 -9.28
N LEU A 22 14.60 -2.96 -8.18
CA LEU A 22 14.11 -3.57 -6.94
C LEU A 22 12.89 -2.84 -6.39
N CYS A 23 12.89 -1.51 -6.35
CA CYS A 23 11.74 -0.72 -5.91
C CYS A 23 10.50 -0.95 -6.78
N VAL A 24 10.68 -0.96 -8.11
CA VAL A 24 9.58 -1.20 -9.06
C VAL A 24 9.02 -2.61 -8.91
N ILE A 25 9.88 -3.63 -8.86
CA ILE A 25 9.48 -5.02 -8.71
C ILE A 25 8.73 -5.22 -7.38
N TYR A 26 9.26 -4.69 -6.29
CA TYR A 26 8.60 -4.77 -4.99
C TYR A 26 7.23 -4.09 -5.02
N GLY A 27 7.15 -2.89 -5.61
CA GLY A 27 5.90 -2.18 -5.81
C GLY A 27 4.88 -3.02 -6.56
N ILE A 28 5.25 -3.58 -7.73
CA ILE A 28 4.37 -4.42 -8.55
C ILE A 28 3.89 -5.67 -7.79
N ILE A 29 4.78 -6.35 -7.07
CA ILE A 29 4.43 -7.56 -6.29
C ILE A 29 3.47 -7.21 -5.14
N ASN A 30 3.67 -6.07 -4.49
CA ASN A 30 2.96 -5.72 -3.27
C ASN A 30 1.76 -4.78 -3.46
N TRP A 31 1.53 -4.26 -4.68
CA TRP A 31 0.54 -3.18 -4.90
C TRP A 31 -0.91 -3.55 -4.54
N ASN A 32 -1.26 -4.84 -4.56
CA ASN A 32 -2.63 -5.32 -4.33
C ASN A 32 -2.78 -6.17 -3.07
N ARG A 33 -1.80 -6.15 -2.16
CA ARG A 33 -1.83 -6.98 -0.94
C ARG A 33 -2.47 -6.29 0.28
N GLY A 34 -2.95 -5.06 0.13
CA GLY A 34 -3.57 -4.27 1.22
C GLY A 34 -5.08 -4.48 1.41
N GLY A 35 -5.77 -5.05 0.43
CA GLY A 35 -7.25 -5.16 0.46
C GLY A 35 -7.80 -6.45 1.07
N GLU A 36 -6.97 -7.34 1.62
CA GLU A 36 -7.47 -8.63 2.16
C GLU A 36 -8.42 -8.46 3.34
N LEU A 37 -8.26 -7.39 4.12
CA LEU A 37 -9.13 -7.05 5.25
C LEU A 37 -10.23 -6.04 4.91
N GLU A 38 -10.17 -5.39 3.75
CA GLU A 38 -11.11 -4.33 3.35
C GLU A 38 -12.56 -4.85 3.35
N ALA A 39 -12.79 -6.07 2.85
CA ALA A 39 -14.13 -6.67 2.86
C ALA A 39 -14.63 -7.04 4.27
N LEU A 40 -13.74 -7.22 5.24
CA LEU A 40 -14.07 -7.45 6.65
C LEU A 40 -14.37 -6.12 7.35
N GLU A 41 -13.53 -5.11 7.13
CA GLU A 41 -13.69 -3.75 7.67
C GLU A 41 -15.02 -3.13 7.21
N ILE A 42 -15.35 -3.23 5.91
CA ILE A 42 -16.64 -2.75 5.37
C ILE A 42 -17.84 -3.42 6.06
N LYS A 43 -17.75 -4.72 6.37
CA LYS A 43 -18.83 -5.44 7.06
C LYS A 43 -18.96 -5.04 8.52
N GLU A 44 -17.83 -4.79 9.18
CA GLU A 44 -17.80 -4.32 10.55
C GLU A 44 -18.39 -2.91 10.64
N GLU A 45 -17.96 -1.98 9.80
CA GLU A 45 -18.51 -0.61 9.73
C GLU A 45 -20.02 -0.62 9.48
N ALA A 46 -20.50 -1.39 8.49
CA ALA A 46 -21.93 -1.50 8.21
C ALA A 46 -22.75 -2.06 9.40
N ALA A 47 -22.15 -2.96 10.20
CA ALA A 47 -22.80 -3.48 11.41
C ALA A 47 -22.83 -2.43 12.52
N TRP A 48 -21.76 -1.63 12.68
CA TRP A 48 -21.73 -0.53 13.64
C TRP A 48 -22.75 0.55 13.29
N GLU A 49 -22.84 0.96 12.03
CA GLU A 49 -23.81 1.96 11.55
C GLU A 49 -25.25 1.53 11.86
N ALA A 50 -25.61 0.26 11.58
CA ALA A 50 -26.94 -0.27 11.89
C ALA A 50 -27.25 -0.25 13.40
N VAL A 51 -26.26 -0.59 14.24
CA VAL A 51 -26.42 -0.54 15.69
C VAL A 51 -26.52 0.90 16.20
N GLU A 52 -25.77 1.83 15.60
CA GLU A 52 -25.81 3.25 15.95
C GLU A 52 -27.15 3.87 15.58
N GLU A 53 -27.71 3.58 14.41
CA GLU A 53 -29.06 3.98 14.01
C GLU A 53 -30.11 3.44 15.00
N GLU A 54 -30.04 2.15 15.36
CA GLU A 54 -30.93 1.57 16.36
C GLU A 54 -30.83 2.26 17.73
N MET A 55 -29.62 2.63 18.16
CA MET A 55 -29.42 3.36 19.42
C MET A 55 -29.97 4.78 19.32
N GLN A 56 -29.77 5.48 18.20
CA GLN A 56 -30.31 6.82 17.98
C GLN A 56 -31.83 6.80 17.99
N GLU A 57 -32.47 5.84 17.32
CA GLU A 57 -33.93 5.69 17.32
C GLU A 57 -34.46 5.41 18.74
N LYS A 58 -33.79 4.54 19.50
CA LYS A 58 -34.21 4.17 20.87
C LYS A 58 -33.98 5.27 21.90
N GLU A 59 -32.86 5.98 21.84
CA GLU A 59 -32.44 6.96 22.86
C GLU A 59 -32.87 8.39 22.53
N LEU A 60 -32.89 8.76 21.24
CA LEU A 60 -33.23 10.13 20.78
C LEU A 60 -34.61 10.23 20.12
N GLY A 61 -35.26 9.11 19.78
CA GLY A 61 -36.60 9.09 19.21
C GLY A 61 -36.71 9.80 17.85
N LEU A 62 -35.60 9.81 17.11
CA LEU A 62 -35.45 10.47 15.80
C LEU A 62 -36.04 9.64 14.68
#